data_AF-A0A8T5TYG7-F1
#
_entry.id   AF-A0A8T5TYG7-F1
#
_cell.length_a   1.000
_cell.length_b   1.000
_cell.length_c   1.000
_cell.angle_alpha   90.00
_cell.angle_beta   90.00
_cell.angle_gamma   90.00
#
_symmetry.space_group_name_H-M   'P 1'
#
loop_
_entity.id
_entity.type
_entity.pdbx_description
1 polymer ?
#
loop_
_entity_poly.entity_id
_entity_poly.type
_entity_poly.pdbx_seq_one_letter_code
_entity_poly.pdbx_strand_id
1 'polypeptide(L)'
;MEAITVNRYIEVICPVCKSKEVIQIPKSVINDATQLTTVSVPKGKICQHHFQLFLDKNFVVRGYQKVHFQLDKGDNQNKFDSKNHFVNSLELYNSNDLCKNKTKTIPRKPDIYKNKKFVDIKTSSKSKMTLKEIYDEFWEFIDENNETFRKFILIDKRRRLILRMNDFTQKTEHHLIEISPKN
;
A
#
# COMPACT_ATOMS: atom_id res chain seq x y z
N MET A 1 5.83 41.84 18.17
CA MET A 1 5.08 41.87 16.90
C MET A 1 4.06 40.74 16.96
N GLU A 2 2.80 41.07 17.27
CA GLU A 2 1.72 40.08 17.34
C GLU A 2 1.36 39.67 15.90
N ALA A 3 1.52 38.38 15.59
CA ALA A 3 1.12 37.85 14.29
C ALA A 3 -0.41 37.87 14.23
N ILE A 4 -0.98 38.75 13.40
CA ILE A 4 -2.41 38.78 13.11
C ILE A 4 -2.77 37.45 12.42
N THR A 5 -3.29 36.50 13.18
CA THR A 5 -3.75 35.20 12.68
C THR A 5 -5.09 35.37 11.98
N VAL A 6 -5.05 35.83 10.73
CA VAL A 6 -6.28 35.90 9.93
C VAL A 6 -6.73 34.48 9.61
N ASN A 7 -7.86 34.08 10.18
CA ASN A 7 -8.51 32.81 9.88
C ASN A 7 -9.32 32.90 8.58
N ARG A 8 -9.38 31.80 7.81
CA ARG A 8 -10.21 31.67 6.62
C ARG A 8 -11.17 30.50 6.78
N TYR A 9 -12.37 30.66 6.26
CA TYR A 9 -13.40 29.61 6.22
C TYR A 9 -13.36 28.94 4.85
N ILE A 10 -13.35 27.61 4.85
CA ILE A 10 -13.38 26.82 3.62
C ILE A 10 -14.47 25.75 3.69
N GLU A 11 -15.17 25.53 2.59
CA GLU A 11 -16.12 24.43 2.46
C GLU A 11 -15.38 23.14 2.14
N VAL A 12 -15.61 22.12 2.95
CA VAL A 12 -14.97 20.80 2.84
C VAL A 12 -16.03 19.74 2.63
N ILE A 13 -15.79 18.88 1.64
CA ILE A 13 -16.68 17.80 1.26
C ILE A 13 -16.01 16.46 1.60
N CYS A 14 -16.71 15.59 2.30
CA CYS A 14 -16.22 14.25 2.57
C CYS A 14 -16.16 13.42 1.27
N PRO A 15 -15.00 12.79 0.93
CA PRO A 15 -14.87 11.98 -0.28
C PRO A 15 -15.57 10.60 -0.18
N VAL A 16 -16.10 10.24 0.99
CA VAL A 16 -16.78 8.95 1.22
C VAL A 16 -18.29 9.10 1.22
N CYS A 17 -18.84 10.02 2.01
CA CYS A 17 -20.29 10.21 2.18
C CYS A 17 -20.84 11.50 1.58
N LYS A 18 -19.98 12.37 1.03
CA LYS A 18 -20.34 13.67 0.43
C LYS A 18 -20.97 14.69 1.39
N SER A 19 -20.94 14.45 2.70
CA SER A 19 -21.27 15.46 3.71
C SER A 19 -20.40 16.70 3.53
N LYS A 20 -20.98 17.87 3.73
CA LYS A 20 -20.31 19.16 3.56
C LYS A 20 -20.30 19.92 4.87
N GLU A 21 -19.19 20.56 5.18
CA GLU A 21 -19.07 21.43 6.34
C GLU A 21 -18.05 22.53 6.10
N VAL A 22 -18.23 23.66 6.79
CA VAL A 22 -17.31 24.79 6.71
C VAL A 22 -16.32 24.71 7.88
N ILE A 23 -15.04 24.55 7.58
CA ILE A 23 -13.98 24.51 8.60
C ILE A 23 -13.15 25.79 8.58
N GLN A 24 -12.66 26.18 9.75
CA GLN A 24 -11.79 27.32 9.92
C GLN A 24 -10.33 26.89 9.92
N ILE A 25 -9.51 27.50 9.05
CA ILE A 25 -8.08 27.20 8.93
C ILE A 25 -7.25 28.48 9.11
N PRO A 26 -6.26 28.46 10.02
CA PRO A 26 -5.33 29.57 10.19
C PRO A 26 -4.43 29.74 8.95
N LYS A 27 -4.22 30.98 8.51
CA LYS A 27 -3.29 31.28 7.40
C LYS A 27 -1.86 30.82 7.65
N SER A 28 -1.42 30.80 8.90
CA SER A 28 -0.07 30.35 9.28
C SER A 28 0.23 28.95 8.77
N VAL A 29 -0.70 28.02 8.94
CA VAL A 29 -0.55 26.61 8.52
C VAL A 29 -0.43 26.46 7.00
N ILE A 30 -1.02 27.39 6.23
CA ILE A 30 -0.99 27.32 4.76
C ILE A 30 0.27 27.98 4.19
N ASN A 31 0.69 29.11 4.75
CA ASN A 31 1.82 29.88 4.23
C ASN A 31 3.17 29.17 4.38
N ASP A 32 3.29 28.27 5.35
CA ASP A 32 4.51 27.50 5.59
C ASP A 32 4.79 26.46 4.49
N ALA A 33 3.77 26.05 3.72
CA ALA A 33 3.91 25.06 2.67
C ALA A 33 4.39 25.67 1.34
N THR A 34 5.29 24.96 0.64
CA THR A 34 5.83 25.43 -0.64
C THR A 34 4.78 25.48 -1.74
N GLN A 35 3.85 24.51 -1.78
CA GLN A 35 2.80 24.42 -2.80
C GLN A 35 1.43 24.01 -2.22
N LEU A 36 1.34 22.86 -1.55
CA LEU A 36 0.08 22.32 -1.01
C LEU A 36 0.20 22.05 0.48
N THR A 37 -0.84 22.42 1.21
CA THR A 37 -1.00 22.11 2.63
C THR A 37 -1.93 20.92 2.79
N THR A 38 -1.42 19.86 3.43
CA THR A 38 -2.20 18.67 3.75
C THR A 38 -2.83 18.84 5.13
N VAL A 39 -4.15 18.75 5.21
CA VAL A 39 -4.90 18.83 6.46
C VAL A 39 -5.59 17.49 6.72
N SER A 40 -5.38 16.94 7.90
CA SER A 40 -6.02 15.70 8.35
C SER A 40 -7.34 16.04 9.03
N VAL A 41 -8.45 15.51 8.53
CA VAL A 41 -9.80 15.68 9.09
C VAL A 41 -10.19 14.41 9.84
N PRO A 42 -10.06 14.37 11.19
CA PRO A 42 -10.38 13.20 11.98
C PRO A 42 -11.88 12.87 11.95
N LYS A 43 -12.20 11.63 12.32
CA LYS A 43 -13.58 11.17 12.48
C LYS A 43 -14.31 12.08 13.48
N GLY A 44 -15.56 12.39 13.19
CA GLY A 44 -16.42 13.21 14.04
C GLY A 44 -16.26 14.73 13.85
N LYS A 45 -15.33 15.20 13.01
CA LYS A 45 -15.25 16.63 12.65
C LYS A 45 -16.23 17.06 11.58
N ILE A 46 -16.47 16.20 10.58
CA ILE A 46 -17.44 16.44 9.49
C ILE A 46 -18.41 15.27 9.35
N CYS A 47 -17.88 14.06 9.47
CA CYS A 47 -18.63 12.83 9.45
C CYS A 47 -17.79 11.75 10.16
N GLN A 48 -18.27 10.50 10.18
CA GLN A 48 -17.54 9.38 10.79
C GLN A 48 -16.31 8.90 9.99
N HIS A 49 -15.98 9.54 8.86
CA HIS A 49 -14.84 9.16 8.02
C HIS A 49 -13.60 10.00 8.34
N HIS A 50 -12.44 9.35 8.38
CA HIS A 50 -11.14 10.01 8.43
C HIS A 50 -10.60 10.18 7.01
N PHE A 51 -10.22 11.40 6.64
CA PHE A 51 -9.64 11.70 5.34
C PHE A 51 -8.66 12.87 5.44
N GLN A 52 -7.82 13.00 4.42
CA GLN A 52 -6.93 14.14 4.24
C GLN A 52 -7.44 15.00 3.10
N LEU A 53 -7.28 16.31 3.23
CA LEU A 53 -7.57 17.29 2.18
C LEU A 53 -6.31 18.07 1.82
N PHE A 54 -6.21 18.45 0.56
CA PHE A 54 -5.10 19.24 0.03
C PHE A 54 -5.57 20.64 -0.31
N LEU A 55 -4.95 21.64 0.30
CA LEU A 55 -5.24 23.05 0.09
C LEU A 55 -4.08 23.73 -0.62
N ASP A 56 -4.42 24.65 -1.51
CA ASP A 56 -3.47 25.59 -2.09
C ASP A 56 -3.36 26.86 -1.23
N LYS A 57 -2.37 27.71 -1.52
CA LYS A 57 -2.16 29.03 -0.88
C LYS A 57 -3.36 29.97 -1.02
N ASN A 58 -4.19 29.73 -2.04
CA ASN A 58 -5.42 30.45 -2.29
C ASN A 58 -6.63 29.92 -1.49
N PHE A 59 -6.44 28.99 -0.55
CA PHE A 59 -7.52 28.36 0.23
C PHE A 59 -8.50 27.54 -0.62
N VAL A 60 -8.06 27.11 -1.81
CA VAL A 60 -8.84 26.27 -2.71
C VAL A 60 -8.50 24.82 -2.45
N VAL A 61 -9.52 23.98 -2.29
CA VAL A 61 -9.35 22.53 -2.16
C VAL A 61 -8.95 21.95 -3.52
N ARG A 62 -7.79 21.29 -3.56
CA ARG A 62 -7.23 20.67 -4.78
C ARG A 62 -7.51 19.17 -4.86
N GLY A 63 -7.77 18.52 -3.73
CA GLY A 63 -8.09 17.09 -3.72
C GLY A 63 -8.32 16.53 -2.33
N TYR A 64 -8.69 15.25 -2.31
CA TYR A 64 -8.95 14.48 -1.10
C TYR A 64 -8.25 13.13 -1.16
N GLN A 65 -7.83 12.62 0.00
CA GLN A 65 -7.25 11.28 0.15
C GLN A 65 -7.96 10.51 1.26
N LYS A 66 -8.44 9.30 0.93
CA LYS A 66 -9.10 8.40 1.88
C LYS A 66 -8.07 7.66 2.72
N VAL A 67 -8.15 7.77 4.05
CA VAL A 67 -7.26 7.05 4.95
C VAL A 67 -7.85 5.68 5.26
N HIS A 68 -7.11 4.61 4.93
CA HIS A 68 -7.58 3.22 5.08
C HIS A 68 -7.21 2.62 6.44
N PHE A 69 -6.14 3.12 7.05
CA PHE A 69 -5.56 2.60 8.27
C PHE A 69 -4.95 3.76 9.06
N GLN A 70 -5.31 3.86 10.34
CA GLN A 70 -4.77 4.82 11.29
C GLN A 70 -4.22 4.01 12.46
N LEU A 71 -2.95 4.23 12.82
CA LEU A 71 -2.35 3.60 13.99
C LEU A 71 -2.81 4.36 15.24
N ASP A 72 -3.47 3.66 16.15
CA ASP A 72 -3.76 4.20 17.47
C ASP A 72 -2.46 4.25 18.28
N LYS A 73 -2.19 5.39 18.93
CA LYS A 73 -1.14 5.45 19.95
C LYS A 73 -1.71 4.73 21.18
N GLY A 74 -1.23 3.53 21.46
CA GLY A 74 -1.57 2.82 22.69
C GLY A 74 -1.19 3.69 23.89
N ASP A 75 -2.16 3.92 24.77
CA ASP A 75 -1.91 4.56 26.05
C ASP A 75 -0.94 3.69 26.85
N ASN A 76 0.22 4.26 27.20
CA ASN A 76 1.23 3.61 28.02
C ASN A 76 0.73 3.45 29.46
N GLN A 77 -0.12 2.46 29.74
CA GLN A 77 -0.36 1.96 31.09
C GLN A 77 -0.64 0.45 31.03
N ASN A 78 0.43 -0.35 31.09
CA ASN A 78 0.58 -1.47 32.02
C ASN A 78 1.81 -2.32 31.63
N LYS A 79 2.76 -2.42 32.56
CA LYS A 79 3.80 -3.44 32.56
C LYS A 79 3.12 -4.82 32.57
N PHE A 80 3.38 -5.65 31.58
CA PHE A 80 3.31 -7.09 31.75
C PHE A 80 4.70 -7.66 31.52
N ASP A 81 5.24 -8.22 32.60
CA ASP A 81 6.55 -8.83 32.67
C ASP A 81 6.59 -10.16 31.91
N SER A 82 7.80 -10.44 31.43
CA SER A 82 8.40 -11.77 31.19
C SER A 82 7.90 -12.65 30.04
N LYS A 83 8.80 -12.75 29.04
CA LYS A 83 9.41 -13.99 28.56
C LYS A 83 8.48 -15.20 28.53
N ASN A 84 7.95 -15.53 27.35
CA ASN A 84 7.78 -16.89 26.79
C ASN A 84 6.74 -16.86 25.66
N HIS A 85 7.09 -16.30 24.49
CA HIS A 85 6.36 -16.61 23.26
C HIS A 85 7.17 -16.24 22.02
N PHE A 86 8.39 -16.77 21.89
CA PHE A 86 9.02 -16.82 20.57
C PHE A 86 8.43 -18.02 19.84
N VAL A 87 7.28 -17.81 19.20
CA VAL A 87 6.61 -18.83 18.39
C VAL A 87 7.39 -19.02 17.11
N ASN A 88 7.74 -20.27 16.87
CA ASN A 88 8.33 -20.74 15.64
C ASN A 88 7.41 -20.37 14.46
N SER A 89 7.95 -19.63 13.50
CA SER A 89 7.19 -18.91 12.45
C SER A 89 6.50 -19.82 11.41
N LEU A 90 6.49 -21.14 11.65
CA LEU A 90 5.99 -22.17 10.74
C LEU A 90 4.52 -22.56 11.00
N GLU A 91 4.01 -22.41 12.23
CA GLU A 91 2.63 -22.83 12.57
C GLU A 91 1.54 -21.81 12.18
N LEU A 92 1.90 -20.56 11.88
CA LEU A 92 0.94 -19.52 11.46
C LEU A 92 0.56 -19.60 9.98
N TYR A 93 1.22 -20.45 9.17
CA TYR A 93 0.92 -20.59 7.74
C TYR A 93 -0.25 -21.57 7.47
N ASN A 94 -0.61 -22.42 8.43
CA ASN A 94 -1.58 -23.51 8.24
C ASN A 94 -3.01 -23.20 8.69
N SER A 95 -3.30 -22.01 9.21
CA SER A 95 -4.59 -21.71 9.87
C SER A 95 -5.41 -20.60 9.21
N ASN A 96 -5.18 -20.32 7.92
CA ASN A 96 -6.03 -19.41 7.13
C ASN A 96 -6.69 -20.16 5.96
N ASP A 97 -7.42 -21.21 6.28
CA ASP A 97 -8.70 -21.45 5.63
C ASP A 97 -9.80 -20.79 6.49
N LEU A 98 -10.58 -19.91 5.84
CA LEU A 98 -11.82 -19.24 6.27
C LEU A 98 -11.67 -18.11 7.33
N CYS A 99 -11.70 -16.81 7.01
CA CYS A 99 -11.81 -16.08 5.74
C CYS A 99 -11.55 -14.57 6.05
N LYS A 100 -10.30 -14.04 6.01
CA LYS A 100 -9.99 -12.69 6.57
C LYS A 100 -8.81 -11.91 5.92
N ASN A 101 -9.16 -10.88 5.16
CA ASN A 101 -8.80 -9.46 5.30
C ASN A 101 -7.46 -8.96 5.91
N LYS A 102 -6.73 -8.18 5.07
CA LYS A 102 -6.09 -6.85 5.26
C LYS A 102 -4.65 -6.68 5.83
N THR A 103 -3.80 -6.15 4.92
CA THR A 103 -2.73 -5.11 5.04
C THR A 103 -1.46 -5.30 5.92
N LYS A 104 -0.28 -5.33 5.23
CA LYS A 104 1.03 -4.62 5.42
C LYS A 104 1.48 -4.27 6.87
N THR A 105 2.72 -4.44 7.39
CA THR A 105 4.12 -4.37 6.88
C THR A 105 5.19 -4.61 8.01
N ILE A 106 6.31 -5.31 7.73
CA ILE A 106 7.79 -5.16 8.06
C ILE A 106 8.28 -4.55 9.42
N PRO A 107 9.44 -4.98 10.03
CA PRO A 107 10.69 -4.16 9.94
C PRO A 107 12.11 -4.85 10.09
N ARG A 108 13.12 -4.27 9.39
CA ARG A 108 14.54 -3.89 9.72
C ARG A 108 15.54 -4.92 10.35
N LYS A 109 16.87 -4.99 10.10
CA LYS A 109 17.95 -4.51 9.19
C LYS A 109 19.28 -5.12 9.76
N PRO A 110 20.41 -5.25 9.01
CA PRO A 110 21.47 -4.26 9.19
C PRO A 110 22.11 -3.77 7.89
N ASP A 111 22.68 -2.57 8.00
CA ASP A 111 23.23 -1.75 6.93
C ASP A 111 24.48 -2.35 6.28
N ILE A 112 24.70 -2.07 4.99
CA ILE A 112 26.01 -1.68 4.42
C ILE A 112 25.75 -0.94 3.08
N TYR A 113 26.40 0.20 3.00
CA TYR A 113 26.44 1.24 1.97
C TYR A 113 26.52 0.74 0.50
N LYS A 114 25.72 1.37 -0.39
CA LYS A 114 26.17 1.89 -1.70
C LYS A 114 25.12 2.84 -2.31
N ASN A 115 25.55 4.08 -2.51
CA ASN A 115 24.85 5.24 -3.07
C ASN A 115 23.83 4.95 -4.17
N LYS A 116 22.56 5.34 -3.97
CA LYS A 116 21.60 5.54 -5.05
C LYS A 116 21.22 7.01 -5.12
N LYS A 117 21.80 7.71 -6.11
CA LYS A 117 21.36 9.04 -6.55
C LYS A 117 19.85 9.00 -6.77
N PHE A 118 19.09 9.87 -6.10
CA PHE A 118 17.73 10.15 -6.51
C PHE A 118 17.80 10.90 -7.84
N VAL A 119 17.40 10.21 -8.91
CA VAL A 119 17.19 10.81 -10.22
C VAL A 119 15.87 11.55 -10.15
N ASP A 120 15.94 12.86 -10.35
CA ASP A 120 14.78 13.71 -10.63
C ASP A 120 13.94 13.06 -11.73
N ILE A 121 12.69 12.68 -11.42
CA ILE A 121 11.72 12.35 -12.46
C ILE A 121 11.23 13.68 -13.03
N LYS A 122 12.12 14.31 -13.81
CA LYS A 122 11.73 15.23 -14.86
C LYS A 122 11.07 14.39 -15.94
N THR A 123 9.79 14.64 -16.16
CA THR A 123 9.02 14.19 -17.30
C THR A 123 9.62 14.72 -18.60
N SER A 124 10.66 14.06 -19.12
CA SER A 124 11.08 14.19 -20.52
C SER A 124 11.99 13.04 -20.93
N SER A 125 11.38 11.99 -21.47
CA SER A 125 11.87 11.26 -22.65
C SER A 125 10.91 10.11 -22.87
N LYS A 126 10.37 9.98 -24.09
CA LYS A 126 9.77 8.72 -24.52
C LYS A 126 10.91 7.69 -24.55
N SER A 127 11.22 7.07 -23.41
CA SER A 127 12.13 5.94 -23.34
C SER A 127 11.52 4.86 -24.22
N LYS A 128 12.15 4.63 -25.38
CA LYS A 128 11.76 3.55 -26.28
C LYS A 128 12.25 2.26 -25.65
N MET A 129 11.55 1.76 -24.64
CA MET A 129 11.81 0.43 -24.12
C MET A 129 11.47 -0.59 -25.19
N THR A 130 12.37 -1.55 -25.37
CA THR A 130 12.14 -2.70 -26.23
C THR A 130 11.14 -3.65 -25.57
N LEU A 131 10.42 -4.44 -26.38
CA LEU A 131 9.52 -5.47 -25.84
C LEU A 131 10.25 -6.45 -24.91
N LYS A 132 11.54 -6.71 -25.18
CA LYS A 132 12.36 -7.57 -24.33
C LYS A 132 12.58 -6.95 -22.94
N GLU A 133 12.88 -5.66 -22.86
CA GLU A 133 13.09 -4.97 -21.57
C GLU A 133 11.80 -4.92 -20.76
N ILE A 134 10.67 -4.61 -21.41
CA ILE A 134 9.35 -4.65 -20.78
C ILE A 134 9.06 -6.05 -20.24
N TYR A 135 9.35 -7.08 -21.04
CA TYR A 135 9.17 -8.46 -20.60
C TYR A 135 10.07 -8.80 -19.41
N ASP A 136 11.36 -8.49 -19.46
CA ASP A 136 12.31 -8.83 -18.39
C ASP A 136 11.94 -8.18 -17.05
N GLU A 137 11.36 -6.97 -17.07
CA GLU A 137 10.91 -6.24 -15.88
C GLU A 137 9.55 -6.72 -15.35
N PHE A 138 8.62 -7.09 -16.23
CA PHE A 138 7.22 -7.35 -15.86
C PHE A 138 6.74 -8.77 -16.15
N TRP A 139 7.63 -9.73 -16.43
CA TRP A 139 7.26 -11.11 -16.80
C TRP A 139 6.34 -11.81 -15.79
N GLU A 140 6.37 -11.46 -14.50
CA GLU A 140 5.51 -12.05 -13.47
C GLU A 140 4.03 -11.69 -13.64
N PHE A 141 3.73 -10.59 -14.34
CA PHE A 141 2.37 -10.07 -14.54
C PHE A 141 1.83 -10.34 -15.95
N ILE A 142 2.62 -10.97 -16.82
CA ILE A 142 2.24 -11.23 -18.20
C ILE A 142 1.68 -12.65 -18.31
N ASP A 143 0.43 -12.78 -18.74
CA ASP A 143 -0.23 -14.07 -18.92
C ASP A 143 0.52 -14.99 -19.90
N GLU A 144 0.43 -16.29 -19.69
CA GLU A 144 1.07 -17.30 -20.55
C GLU A 144 0.50 -17.31 -21.98
N ASN A 145 -0.76 -16.93 -22.12
CA ASN A 145 -1.46 -16.88 -23.41
C ASN A 145 -1.25 -15.54 -24.15
N ASN A 146 -0.35 -14.68 -23.68
CA ASN A 146 -0.11 -13.39 -24.31
C ASN A 146 0.62 -13.54 -25.65
N GLU A 147 -0.04 -13.18 -26.74
CA GLU A 147 0.51 -13.30 -28.10
C GLU A 147 1.73 -12.41 -28.34
N THR A 148 1.72 -11.18 -27.80
CA THR A 148 2.78 -10.19 -27.94
C THR A 148 4.10 -10.68 -27.34
N PHE A 149 4.02 -11.36 -26.19
CA PHE A 149 5.20 -11.86 -25.47
C PHE A 149 5.46 -13.35 -25.71
N ARG A 150 4.69 -14.03 -26.57
CA ARG A 150 4.77 -15.48 -26.81
C ARG A 150 6.19 -15.99 -27.04
N LYS A 151 6.98 -15.25 -27.83
CA LYS A 151 8.39 -15.60 -28.12
C LYS A 151 9.25 -15.61 -26.86
N PHE A 152 9.03 -14.69 -25.93
CA PHE A 152 9.78 -14.60 -24.68
C PHE A 152 9.30 -15.63 -23.66
N ILE A 153 7.98 -15.83 -23.57
CA ILE A 153 7.35 -16.80 -22.67
C ILE A 153 7.87 -18.22 -22.92
N LEU A 154 7.95 -18.64 -24.19
CA LEU A 154 8.43 -19.98 -24.55
C LEU A 154 9.93 -20.21 -24.23
N ILE A 155 10.74 -19.16 -24.30
CA ILE A 155 12.18 -19.24 -24.08
C ILE A 155 12.50 -19.14 -22.57
N ASP A 156 11.67 -18.47 -21.79
CA ASP A 156 11.93 -18.20 -20.38
C ASP A 156 12.03 -19.48 -19.53
N LYS A 157 13.20 -19.70 -18.93
CA LYS A 157 13.44 -20.83 -18.03
C LYS A 157 12.77 -20.63 -16.66
N ARG A 158 12.55 -19.38 -16.24
CA ARG A 158 11.94 -19.04 -14.94
C ARG A 158 10.50 -19.56 -14.88
N ARG A 159 9.72 -19.34 -15.95
CA ARG A 159 8.35 -19.83 -16.08
C ARG A 159 8.27 -21.36 -16.08
N ARG A 160 9.23 -22.02 -16.74
CA ARG A 160 9.30 -23.49 -16.77
C ARG A 160 9.56 -24.11 -15.40
N LEU A 161 10.27 -23.42 -14.50
CA LEU A 161 10.45 -23.88 -13.12
C LEU A 161 9.14 -23.80 -12.32
N ILE A 162 8.36 -22.73 -12.51
CA ILE A 162 7.08 -22.54 -11.82
C ILE A 162 6.07 -23.62 -12.24
N LEU A 163 5.95 -23.89 -13.55
CA LEU A 163 5.05 -24.93 -14.04
C LEU A 163 5.43 -26.32 -13.51
N ARG A 164 6.73 -26.64 -13.42
CA ARG A 164 7.18 -27.91 -12.82
C ARG A 164 6.80 -28.03 -11.34
N MET A 165 6.77 -26.94 -10.58
CA MET A 165 6.34 -27.01 -9.17
C MET A 165 4.83 -27.24 -9.05
N ASN A 166 4.04 -26.68 -9.98
CA ASN A 166 2.58 -26.88 -10.01
C ASN A 166 2.16 -28.30 -10.46
N ASP A 167 2.95 -28.95 -11.32
CA ASP A 167 2.71 -30.34 -11.73
C ASP A 167 2.96 -31.34 -10.59
N PHE A 168 3.91 -31.05 -9.69
CA PHE A 168 4.15 -31.86 -8.49
C PHE A 168 3.00 -31.74 -7.48
N THR A 169 2.43 -30.55 -7.29
CA THR A 169 1.30 -30.35 -6.39
C THR A 169 0.05 -31.12 -6.85
N GLN A 170 -0.25 -31.14 -8.16
CA GLN A 170 -1.40 -31.88 -8.70
C GLN A 170 -1.26 -33.40 -8.56
N LYS A 171 -0.05 -33.96 -8.72
CA LYS A 171 0.20 -35.40 -8.51
C LYS A 171 0.07 -35.83 -7.05
N THR A 172 0.36 -34.93 -6.12
CA THR A 172 0.28 -35.23 -4.68
C THR A 172 -1.17 -35.27 -4.20
N GLU A 173 -2.04 -34.42 -4.76
CA GLU A 173 -3.47 -34.40 -4.45
C GLU A 173 -4.20 -35.67 -4.93
N HIS A 174 -3.87 -36.18 -6.12
CA HIS A 174 -4.48 -37.40 -6.64
C HIS A 174 -4.16 -38.67 -5.82
N HIS A 175 -2.98 -38.73 -5.18
CA HIS A 175 -2.59 -39.88 -4.35
C HIS A 175 -3.29 -39.89 -2.96
N LEU A 176 -3.84 -38.76 -2.50
CA LEU A 176 -4.55 -38.67 -1.22
C LEU A 176 -6.03 -39.08 -1.32
N ILE A 177 -6.59 -39.14 -2.53
CA ILE A 177 -8.00 -39.49 -2.75
C ILE A 177 -8.22 -41.02 -2.73
N GLU A 178 -7.17 -41.84 -2.98
CA GLU A 178 -7.30 -43.30 -3.05
C GLU A 178 -7.20 -44.04 -1.71
N ILE A 179 -6.91 -43.36 -0.59
CA ILE A 179 -6.64 -44.00 0.72
C ILE A 179 -7.70 -43.69 1.79
N SER A 180 -8.96 -43.43 1.41
CA SER A 180 -10.07 -43.45 2.38
C SER A 180 -10.82 -44.78 2.31
N PRO A 181 -10.84 -45.58 3.40
CA PRO A 181 -11.58 -46.83 3.40
C PRO A 181 -13.08 -46.56 3.40
N LYS A 182 -13.79 -47.25 2.52
CA LYS A 182 -15.27 -47.33 2.54
C LYS A 182 -15.67 -48.08 3.81
N ASN A 183 -16.42 -47.41 4.69
CA ASN A 183 -17.18 -48.05 5.76
C ASN A 183 -18.24 -49.01 5.19
#